data_AF-A0A0S3JP81-F1
#
_entry.id   AF-A0A0S3JP81-F1
#
_cell.length_a   1.000
_cell.length_b   1.000
_cell.length_c   1.000
_cell.angle_alpha   90.00
_cell.angle_beta   90.00
_cell.angle_gamma   90.00
#
_symmetry.space_group_name_H-M   'P 1'
#
loop_
_entity.id
_entity.type
_entity.pdbx_description
1 polymer ?
#
loop_
_entity_poly.entity_id
_entity_poly.type
_entity_poly.pdbx_seq_one_letter_code
_entity_poly.pdbx_strand_id
1 'polypeptide(L)'
;MSKGFHKGLKLMFLFLIYDVQVDWAYGKETCSNLFFAGESPTLEGEFGHGTVLCNTAYAVMDSPVTKGPIWSAEYIVEENLEVAARTKREGYFYPDARLPAGYRGELADWKHSGWDRGHLSPSGDFAGLAAQQESYALSNVVPQAPGLNRGAWEGIDADFSHLRQFRVIL
;
A
#
# COMPACT_ATOMS: atom_id res chain seq x y z
N MET A 1 -56.11 3.22 48.85
CA MET A 1 -56.54 2.65 47.55
C MET A 1 -55.83 3.38 46.43
N SER A 2 -55.00 2.66 45.66
CA SER A 2 -54.69 2.79 44.21
C SER A 2 -54.58 4.21 43.60
N LYS A 3 -53.53 4.66 42.91
CA LYS A 3 -52.65 4.01 41.91
C LYS A 3 -51.33 4.80 41.78
N GLY A 4 -50.18 4.13 41.90
CA GLY A 4 -48.87 4.68 41.57
C GLY A 4 -48.44 4.23 40.17
N PHE A 5 -48.36 5.19 39.25
CA PHE A 5 -48.06 5.02 37.83
C PHE A 5 -46.62 4.52 37.62
N HIS A 6 -46.43 3.26 37.22
CA HIS A 6 -45.14 2.74 36.79
C HIS A 6 -44.82 3.25 35.37
N LYS A 7 -43.98 4.28 35.25
CA LYS A 7 -43.30 4.57 33.98
C LYS A 7 -42.08 3.65 33.87
N GLY A 8 -42.27 2.50 33.24
CA GLY A 8 -41.15 1.70 32.74
C GLY A 8 -40.51 2.42 31.56
N LEU A 9 -39.38 3.09 31.80
CA LEU A 9 -38.51 3.59 30.73
C LEU A 9 -37.85 2.38 30.07
N LYS A 10 -38.40 1.92 28.94
CA LYS A 10 -37.70 0.99 28.04
C LYS A 10 -36.48 1.72 27.47
N LEU A 11 -35.31 1.46 28.06
CA LEU A 11 -34.04 1.91 27.53
C LEU A 11 -33.73 1.05 26.30
N MET A 12 -34.13 1.55 25.12
CA MET A 12 -33.76 0.95 23.84
C MET A 12 -32.30 1.34 23.57
N PHE A 13 -31.37 0.44 23.88
CA PHE A 13 -29.98 0.58 23.46
C PHE A 13 -29.93 0.44 21.94
N LEU A 14 -29.98 1.57 21.24
CA LEU A 14 -29.66 1.66 19.82
C LEU A 14 -28.14 1.54 19.71
N PHE A 15 -27.63 0.33 19.47
CA PHE A 15 -26.24 0.14 19.07
C PHE A 15 -26.07 0.73 17.66
N LEU A 16 -25.67 1.99 17.59
CA LEU A 16 -25.08 2.56 16.39
C LEU A 16 -23.69 1.91 16.25
N ILE A 17 -23.65 0.80 15.51
CA ILE A 17 -22.40 0.26 14.99
C ILE A 17 -21.96 1.26 13.92
N TYR A 18 -21.17 2.25 14.31
CA TYR A 18 -20.40 3.00 13.34
C TYR A 18 -19.34 2.03 12.82
N ASP A 19 -19.46 1.61 11.56
CA ASP A 19 -18.35 1.03 10.81
C ASP A 19 -17.26 2.09 10.77
N VAL A 20 -16.35 2.05 11.75
CA VAL A 20 -15.09 2.78 11.66
C VAL A 20 -14.27 2.01 10.64
N GLN A 21 -14.42 2.35 9.36
CA GLN A 21 -13.44 1.99 8.36
C GLN A 21 -12.13 2.67 8.78
N VAL A 22 -11.19 1.89 9.34
CA VAL A 22 -9.84 2.38 9.64
C VAL A 22 -9.11 2.48 8.31
N ASP A 23 -9.35 3.59 7.62
CA ASP A 23 -8.65 3.99 6.41
C ASP A 23 -7.23 4.42 6.82
N TRP A 24 -6.24 3.54 6.62
CA TRP A 24 -4.85 3.86 6.91
C TRP A 24 -4.28 4.77 5.82
N ALA A 25 -3.94 6.00 6.20
CA ALA A 25 -3.17 6.93 5.39
C ALA A 25 -1.73 7.00 5.92
N TYR A 26 -0.85 6.18 5.38
CA TYR A 26 0.59 6.29 5.63
C TYR A 26 1.24 7.10 4.51
N GLY A 27 2.23 7.93 4.81
CA GLY A 27 2.97 8.65 3.77
C GLY A 27 3.64 9.94 4.21
N LYS A 28 4.46 10.49 3.31
CA LYS A 28 5.13 11.78 3.43
C LYS A 28 4.59 12.75 2.39
N GLU A 29 4.75 14.05 2.64
CA GLU A 29 4.41 15.09 1.66
C GLU A 29 5.36 15.10 0.45
N THR A 30 6.63 14.72 0.66
CA THR A 30 7.66 14.70 -0.39
C THR A 30 8.59 13.50 -0.24
N CYS A 31 9.22 13.12 -1.35
CA CYS A 31 10.13 11.97 -1.42
C CYS A 31 11.21 12.12 -2.49
N SER A 32 11.74 13.34 -2.70
CA SER A 32 12.81 13.60 -3.68
C SER A 32 14.05 12.70 -3.45
N ASN A 33 14.33 12.32 -2.21
CA ASN A 33 15.42 11.42 -1.84
C ASN A 33 15.27 9.98 -2.37
N LEU A 34 14.12 9.62 -2.94
CA LEU A 34 13.87 8.30 -3.54
C LEU A 34 14.09 8.29 -5.06
N PHE A 35 14.45 9.43 -5.63
CA PHE A 35 14.69 9.57 -7.06
C PHE A 35 16.14 9.97 -7.34
N PHE A 36 16.67 9.44 -8.44
CA PHE A 36 17.96 9.90 -8.94
C PHE A 36 17.88 11.39 -9.28
N ALA A 37 18.85 12.17 -8.80
CA ALA A 37 18.89 13.63 -8.90
C ALA A 37 17.67 14.36 -8.29
N GLY A 38 16.80 13.68 -7.54
CA GLY A 38 15.60 14.27 -6.96
C GLY A 38 14.43 14.43 -7.92
N GLU A 39 14.51 13.89 -9.13
CA GLU A 39 13.52 14.08 -10.19
C GLU A 39 12.64 12.83 -10.37
N SER A 40 11.34 12.96 -10.11
CA SER A 40 10.39 11.88 -10.35
C SER A 40 10.16 11.64 -11.85
N PRO A 41 9.90 10.40 -12.29
CA PRO A 41 9.49 10.12 -13.66
C PRO A 41 8.27 10.96 -14.07
N THR A 42 8.36 11.61 -15.22
CA THR A 42 7.22 12.27 -15.86
C THR A 42 6.66 11.35 -16.96
N LEU A 43 5.36 11.11 -16.92
CA LEU A 43 4.66 10.36 -17.95
C LEU A 43 3.78 11.30 -18.76
N GLU A 44 3.74 11.08 -20.07
CA GLU A 44 2.89 11.82 -21.00
C GLU A 44 1.67 10.98 -21.41
N GLY A 45 0.66 11.66 -21.98
CA GLY A 45 -0.53 11.00 -22.51
C GLY A 45 -1.43 10.42 -21.40
N GLU A 46 -2.06 9.27 -21.68
CA GLU A 46 -3.08 8.66 -20.82
C GLU A 46 -2.56 8.28 -19.42
N PHE A 47 -1.25 8.08 -19.27
CA PHE A 47 -0.60 7.74 -18.00
C PHE A 47 -0.12 8.96 -17.19
N GLY A 48 -0.21 10.16 -17.76
CA GLY A 48 0.26 11.39 -17.10
C GLY A 48 -0.64 11.93 -15.98
N HIS A 49 -1.81 11.33 -15.77
CA HIS A 49 -2.82 11.77 -14.80
C HIS A 49 -2.77 11.02 -13.46
N GLY A 50 -1.70 10.27 -13.20
CA GLY A 50 -1.52 9.53 -11.95
C GLY A 50 -1.24 10.42 -10.74
N THR A 51 -1.45 9.88 -9.54
CA THR A 51 -1.11 10.53 -8.27
C THR A 51 0.17 9.93 -7.72
N VAL A 52 1.21 10.76 -7.54
CA VAL A 52 2.44 10.33 -6.87
C VAL A 52 2.21 10.31 -5.36
N LEU A 53 2.43 9.16 -4.75
CA LEU A 53 2.33 8.90 -3.33
C LEU A 53 3.72 8.61 -2.78
N CYS A 54 4.13 9.42 -1.81
CA CYS A 54 5.42 9.29 -1.15
C CYS A 54 5.27 8.43 0.11
N ASN A 55 5.98 7.30 0.18
CA ASN A 55 6.08 6.47 1.37
C ASN A 55 7.47 6.67 2.01
N THR A 56 7.72 5.96 3.12
CA THR A 56 8.97 6.08 3.87
C THR A 56 10.16 5.57 3.06
N ALA A 57 10.01 4.43 2.39
CA ALA A 57 11.09 3.75 1.66
C ALA A 57 10.93 3.74 0.13
N TYR A 58 9.73 4.05 -0.38
CA TYR A 58 9.44 4.04 -1.82
C TYR A 58 8.46 5.15 -2.20
N ALA A 59 8.48 5.55 -3.46
CA ALA A 59 7.47 6.36 -4.10
C ALA A 59 6.68 5.50 -5.09
N VAL A 60 5.43 5.84 -5.33
CA VAL A 60 4.59 5.13 -6.29
C VAL A 60 3.66 6.11 -6.98
N MET A 61 3.42 5.94 -8.27
CA MET A 61 2.38 6.69 -8.98
C MET A 61 1.19 5.77 -9.21
N ASP A 62 0.04 6.09 -8.62
CA ASP A 62 -1.20 5.35 -8.78
C ASP A 62 -2.09 5.96 -9.88
N SER A 63 -2.70 5.10 -10.69
CA SER A 63 -3.63 5.51 -11.74
C SER A 63 -5.07 5.54 -11.22
N PRO A 64 -5.78 6.69 -11.30
CA PRO A 64 -7.20 6.74 -10.93
C PRO A 64 -8.09 5.92 -11.89
N VAL A 65 -7.57 5.51 -13.04
CA VAL A 65 -8.30 4.73 -14.07
C VAL A 65 -8.15 3.24 -13.82
N THR A 66 -6.92 2.75 -13.64
CA THR A 66 -6.65 1.32 -13.42
C THR A 66 -6.66 0.93 -11.94
N LYS A 67 -6.68 1.92 -11.03
CA LYS A 67 -6.76 1.74 -9.57
C LYS A 67 -5.59 0.96 -8.99
N GLY A 68 -4.43 1.11 -9.62
CA GLY A 68 -3.19 0.46 -9.23
C GLY A 68 -2.00 1.24 -9.76
N PRO A 69 -0.78 0.83 -9.39
CA PRO A 69 0.42 1.56 -9.72
C PRO A 69 0.71 1.54 -11.23
N ILE A 70 1.22 2.67 -11.72
CA ILE A 70 1.84 2.82 -13.04
C ILE A 70 3.35 2.59 -12.94
N TRP A 71 3.97 3.07 -11.87
CA TRP A 71 5.37 2.83 -11.55
C TRP A 71 5.61 2.95 -10.06
N SER A 72 6.68 2.31 -9.59
CA SER A 72 7.24 2.53 -8.26
C SER A 72 8.73 2.82 -8.33
N ALA A 73 9.23 3.64 -7.41
CA ALA A 73 10.63 4.01 -7.32
C ALA A 73 11.12 3.90 -5.88
N GLU A 74 12.32 3.37 -5.68
CA GLU A 74 12.94 3.32 -4.36
C GLU A 74 14.45 3.53 -4.45
N TYR A 75 15.03 3.89 -3.31
CA TYR A 75 16.47 4.00 -3.16
C TYR A 75 16.95 2.99 -2.13
N ILE A 76 17.59 1.93 -2.62
CA ILE A 76 18.09 0.82 -1.79
C ILE A 76 19.47 1.19 -1.27
N VAL A 77 19.62 1.14 0.06
CA VAL A 77 20.90 1.32 0.74
C VAL A 77 21.21 0.13 1.64
N GLU A 78 22.47 -0.29 1.66
CA GLU A 78 22.96 -1.45 2.41
C GLU A 78 22.56 -1.41 3.90
N GLU A 79 22.59 -0.23 4.51
CA GLU A 79 22.20 -0.04 5.90
C GLU A 79 20.74 -0.42 6.18
N ASN A 80 19.85 -0.20 5.21
CA ASN A 80 18.44 -0.58 5.34
C ASN A 80 18.24 -2.09 5.20
N LEU A 81 19.07 -2.75 4.37
CA LEU A 81 18.95 -4.18 4.08
C LEU A 81 19.32 -5.04 5.30
N GLU A 82 20.30 -4.64 6.11
CA GLU A 82 20.60 -5.33 7.37
C GLU A 82 19.45 -5.28 8.37
N VAL A 83 18.72 -4.16 8.40
CA VAL A 83 17.54 -4.00 9.25
C VAL A 83 16.35 -4.78 8.66
N ALA A 84 16.16 -4.72 7.34
CA ALA A 84 15.12 -5.44 6.63
C ALA A 84 15.26 -6.97 6.82
N ALA A 85 16.48 -7.51 6.72
CA ALA A 85 16.78 -8.93 6.95
C ALA A 85 16.43 -9.42 8.36
N ARG A 86 16.46 -8.51 9.35
CA ARG A 86 16.05 -8.78 10.75
C ARG A 86 14.59 -8.47 11.02
N THR A 87 13.91 -7.77 10.10
CA THR A 87 12.50 -7.41 10.24
C THR A 87 11.66 -8.55 9.72
N LYS A 88 10.92 -9.19 10.62
CA LYS A 88 9.98 -10.24 10.25
C LYS A 88 8.94 -9.67 9.27
N ARG A 89 8.82 -10.29 8.10
CA ARG A 89 7.80 -9.92 7.11
C ARG A 89 6.41 -10.22 7.64
N GLU A 90 5.66 -9.16 7.89
CA GLU A 90 4.25 -9.24 8.26
C GLU A 90 3.52 -7.99 7.80
N GLY A 91 2.29 -8.15 7.34
CA GLY A 91 1.45 -7.04 6.95
C GLY A 91 0.13 -7.51 6.34
N TYR A 92 -0.77 -6.55 6.20
CA TYR A 92 -2.12 -6.78 5.70
C TYR A 92 -2.37 -5.80 4.57
N PHE A 93 -2.89 -6.30 3.44
CA PHE A 93 -3.26 -5.43 2.34
C PHE A 93 -4.40 -4.49 2.72
N TYR A 94 -4.31 -3.22 2.32
CA TYR A 94 -5.33 -2.21 2.60
C TYR A 94 -5.51 -1.22 1.43
N PRO A 95 -6.74 -0.71 1.22
CA PRO A 95 -6.97 0.40 0.30
C PRO A 95 -6.23 1.66 0.77
N ASP A 96 -5.54 2.36 -0.14
CA ASP A 96 -4.79 3.56 0.21
C ASP A 96 -5.73 4.76 0.44
N ALA A 97 -5.81 5.24 1.68
CA ALA A 97 -6.70 6.32 2.06
C ALA A 97 -6.29 7.71 1.56
N ARG A 98 -5.07 7.85 1.01
CA ARG A 98 -4.64 9.09 0.36
C ARG A 98 -5.33 9.30 -0.99
N LEU A 99 -5.89 8.23 -1.55
CA LEU A 99 -6.63 8.25 -2.81
C LEU A 99 -8.14 8.23 -2.53
N PRO A 100 -8.96 8.97 -3.30
CA PRO A 100 -10.41 8.95 -3.11
C PRO A 100 -11.00 7.56 -3.41
N ALA A 101 -12.02 7.17 -2.63
CA ALA A 101 -12.81 5.98 -2.92
C ALA A 101 -13.39 6.05 -4.35
N GLY A 102 -13.40 4.90 -5.04
CA GLY A 102 -13.78 4.81 -6.46
C GLY A 102 -12.62 5.03 -7.44
N TYR A 103 -11.53 5.68 -7.01
CA TYR A 103 -10.30 5.90 -7.79
C TYR A 103 -9.09 5.14 -7.22
N ARG A 104 -9.29 4.36 -6.15
CA ARG A 104 -8.28 3.51 -5.51
C ARG A 104 -8.63 2.03 -5.65
N GLY A 105 -7.64 1.16 -5.55
CA GLY A 105 -7.85 -0.28 -5.49
C GLY A 105 -8.56 -0.68 -4.19
N GLU A 106 -9.46 -1.66 -4.27
CA GLU A 106 -10.21 -2.18 -3.13
C GLU A 106 -9.95 -3.67 -2.93
N LEU A 107 -10.05 -4.15 -1.68
CA LEU A 107 -9.83 -5.59 -1.38
C LEU A 107 -10.84 -6.50 -2.11
N ALA A 108 -12.02 -5.96 -2.43
CA ALA A 108 -13.04 -6.68 -3.18
C ALA A 108 -12.59 -7.03 -4.61
N ASP A 109 -11.73 -6.22 -5.23
CA ASP A 109 -11.25 -6.41 -6.61
C ASP A 109 -10.40 -7.69 -6.73
N TRP A 110 -9.85 -8.17 -5.62
CA TRP A 110 -8.99 -9.35 -5.54
C TRP A 110 -9.75 -10.65 -5.27
N LYS A 111 -10.98 -10.54 -4.77
CA LYS A 111 -11.73 -11.70 -4.31
C LYS A 111 -12.11 -12.57 -5.51
N HIS A 112 -11.70 -13.85 -5.48
CA HIS A 112 -11.93 -14.83 -6.55
C HIS A 112 -11.30 -14.46 -7.91
N SER A 113 -10.30 -13.58 -7.95
CA SER A 113 -9.65 -13.16 -9.20
C SER A 113 -8.72 -14.22 -9.79
N GLY A 114 -8.17 -15.11 -8.95
CA GLY A 114 -7.14 -16.08 -9.34
C GLY A 114 -5.71 -15.49 -9.42
N TRP A 115 -5.56 -14.20 -9.14
CA TRP A 115 -4.28 -13.48 -9.17
C TRP A 115 -3.70 -13.30 -7.77
N ASP A 116 -2.38 -13.37 -7.65
CA ASP A 116 -1.67 -12.96 -6.44
C ASP A 116 -1.58 -11.43 -6.37
N ARG A 117 -1.51 -10.91 -5.14
CA ARG A 117 -1.22 -9.51 -4.83
C ARG A 117 0.30 -9.31 -4.82
N GLY A 118 0.87 -9.08 -6.00
CA GLY A 118 2.31 -8.86 -6.17
C GLY A 118 2.69 -7.42 -5.88
N HIS A 119 3.77 -7.21 -5.12
CA HIS A 119 4.26 -5.87 -4.84
C HIS A 119 5.05 -5.34 -6.04
N LEU A 120 4.97 -4.05 -6.35
CA LEU A 120 6.00 -3.40 -7.17
C LEU A 120 7.25 -3.18 -6.32
N SER A 121 7.19 -2.33 -5.29
CA SER A 121 8.28 -2.24 -4.31
C SER A 121 8.07 -3.27 -3.19
N PRO A 122 8.92 -4.31 -3.10
CA PRO A 122 8.70 -5.46 -2.24
C PRO A 122 9.00 -5.13 -0.78
N SER A 123 8.15 -5.65 0.12
CA SER A 123 8.33 -5.46 1.57
C SER A 123 9.68 -5.95 2.11
N GLY A 124 10.39 -6.81 1.36
CA GLY A 124 11.67 -7.40 1.76
C GLY A 124 12.82 -6.39 1.79
N ASP A 125 12.71 -5.28 1.06
CA ASP A 125 13.75 -4.26 0.97
C ASP A 125 13.63 -3.21 2.09
N PHE A 126 12.55 -3.25 2.86
CA PHE A 126 12.17 -2.17 3.76
C PHE A 126 12.57 -2.43 5.22
N ALA A 127 13.34 -1.48 5.75
CA ALA A 127 13.82 -1.47 7.12
C ALA A 127 12.68 -1.12 8.10
N GLY A 128 12.31 -2.10 8.93
CA GLY A 128 11.36 -1.90 10.02
C GLY A 128 9.89 -2.04 9.62
N LEU A 129 9.07 -2.33 10.63
CA LEU A 129 7.67 -2.70 10.44
C LEU A 129 6.83 -1.60 9.77
N ALA A 130 7.10 -0.32 10.07
CA ALA A 130 6.32 0.78 9.51
C ALA A 130 6.45 0.87 7.98
N ALA A 131 7.68 0.87 7.45
CA ALA A 131 7.93 0.88 6.02
C ALA A 131 7.44 -0.42 5.36
N GLN A 132 7.54 -1.56 6.03
CA GLN A 132 6.95 -2.80 5.54
C GLN A 132 5.42 -2.70 5.44
N GLN A 133 4.71 -2.17 6.44
CA GLN A 133 3.26 -1.99 6.35
C GLN A 133 2.88 -1.09 5.17
N GLU A 134 3.61 0.00 4.95
CA GLU A 134 3.38 0.89 3.80
C GLU A 134 3.41 0.15 2.46
N SER A 135 4.22 -0.90 2.32
CA SER A 135 4.32 -1.69 1.08
C SER A 135 3.04 -2.48 0.74
N TYR A 136 2.18 -2.74 1.73
CA TYR A 136 0.93 -3.48 1.56
C TYR A 136 -0.25 -2.59 1.11
N ALA A 137 -0.05 -1.28 0.95
CA ALA A 137 -1.04 -0.42 0.32
C ALA A 137 -1.35 -0.94 -1.09
N LEU A 138 -2.63 -1.04 -1.45
CA LEU A 138 -3.03 -1.51 -2.78
C LEU A 138 -2.53 -0.62 -3.93
N SER A 139 -2.14 0.63 -3.63
CA SER A 139 -1.43 1.53 -4.55
C SER A 139 -0.04 1.02 -4.96
N ASN A 140 0.52 0.02 -4.27
CA ASN A 140 1.81 -0.64 -4.59
C ASN A 140 1.63 -2.09 -5.07
N VAL A 141 0.40 -2.50 -5.40
CA VAL A 141 0.08 -3.90 -5.68
C VAL A 141 -0.48 -4.08 -7.09
N VAL A 142 0.07 -5.03 -7.82
CA VAL A 142 -0.38 -5.41 -9.17
C VAL A 142 -0.82 -6.87 -9.22
N PRO A 143 -1.79 -7.22 -10.07
CA PRO A 143 -2.17 -8.62 -10.25
C PRO A 143 -1.03 -9.39 -10.90
N GLN A 144 -0.46 -10.35 -10.18
CA GLN A 144 0.61 -11.20 -10.69
C GLN A 144 0.18 -12.65 -10.76
N ALA A 145 0.58 -13.35 -11.83
CA ALA A 145 0.36 -14.78 -11.93
C ALA A 145 1.14 -15.49 -10.81
N PRO A 146 0.59 -16.52 -10.14
CA PRO A 146 1.26 -17.14 -9.00
C PRO A 146 2.68 -17.65 -9.30
N GLY A 147 2.91 -18.18 -10.51
CA GLY A 147 4.26 -18.63 -10.92
C GLY A 147 5.25 -17.50 -11.19
N LEU A 148 4.76 -16.30 -11.52
CA LEU A 148 5.59 -15.10 -11.66
C LEU A 148 5.95 -14.55 -10.28
N ASN A 149 4.94 -14.28 -9.44
CA ASN A 149 5.08 -13.66 -8.13
C ASN A 149 5.99 -14.47 -7.19
N ARG A 150 5.79 -15.78 -7.13
CA ARG A 150 6.49 -16.70 -6.19
C ARG A 150 7.75 -17.34 -6.79
N GLY A 151 8.20 -16.83 -7.93
CA GLY A 151 9.23 -17.46 -8.74
C GLY A 151 10.15 -16.41 -9.34
N ALA A 152 9.95 -16.11 -10.62
CA ALA A 152 10.85 -15.22 -11.36
C ALA A 152 10.91 -13.81 -10.75
N TRP A 153 9.79 -13.26 -10.29
CA TRP A 153 9.76 -11.94 -9.68
C TRP A 153 10.50 -11.91 -8.34
N GLU A 154 10.24 -12.89 -7.46
CA GLU A 154 10.97 -13.03 -6.19
C GLU A 154 12.49 -13.18 -6.40
N GLY A 155 12.91 -13.90 -7.44
CA GLY A 155 14.32 -14.02 -7.81
C GLY A 155 14.95 -12.69 -8.24
N ILE A 156 14.23 -11.92 -9.08
CA ILE A 156 14.69 -10.59 -9.51
C ILE A 156 14.80 -9.63 -8.32
N ASP A 157 13.82 -9.64 -7.42
CA ASP A 157 13.85 -8.83 -6.21
C ASP A 157 15.05 -9.20 -5.32
N ALA A 158 15.31 -10.49 -5.13
CA ALA A 158 16.47 -10.96 -4.36
C ALA A 158 17.80 -10.46 -4.97
N ASP A 159 17.97 -10.54 -6.29
CA ASP A 159 19.19 -10.08 -6.96
C ASP A 159 19.42 -8.57 -6.79
N PHE A 160 18.35 -7.77 -6.78
CA PHE A 160 18.44 -6.32 -6.60
C PHE A 160 18.58 -5.88 -5.14
N SER A 161 18.13 -6.69 -4.19
CA SER A 161 18.22 -6.42 -2.74
C SER A 161 19.65 -6.34 -2.18
N HIS A 162 20.69 -6.43 -3.03
CA HIS A 162 22.09 -6.31 -2.63
C HIS A 162 22.82 -5.14 -3.30
N LEU A 163 22.14 -4.39 -4.17
CA LEU A 163 22.73 -3.31 -4.93
C LEU A 163 22.33 -1.96 -4.36
N ARG A 164 23.32 -1.08 -4.14
CA ARG A 164 23.08 0.30 -3.72
C ARG A 164 22.67 1.14 -4.93
N GLN A 165 21.37 1.21 -5.22
CA GLN A 165 20.88 1.81 -6.45
C GLN A 165 19.48 2.40 -6.31
N PHE A 166 19.19 3.33 -7.22
CA PHE A 166 17.81 3.73 -7.50
C PHE A 166 17.19 2.68 -8.41
N ARG A 167 16.03 2.14 -8.00
CA ARG A 167 15.24 1.20 -8.79
C ARG A 167 13.93 1.86 -9.17
N VAL A 168 13.57 1.81 -10.46
CA VAL A 168 12.24 2.16 -10.95
C VAL A 168 11.63 0.92 -11.59
N ILE A 169 10.42 0.60 -11.19
CA ILE A 169 9.65 -0.55 -11.66
C ILE A 169 8.42 0.01 -12.38
N LEU A 170 8.16 -0.49 -13.59
CA LEU A 170 7.02 -0.13 -14.44
C LEU A 170 6.04 -1.31 -14.51
#